data_AF-A0A417FQ80-F1
#
_entry.id   AF-A0A417FQ80-F1
#
_cell.length_a   1.000
_cell.length_b   1.000
_cell.length_c   1.000
_cell.angle_alpha   90.00
_cell.angle_beta   90.00
_cell.angle_gamma   90.00
#
_symmetry.space_group_name_H-M   'P 1'
#
loop_
_entity.id
_entity.type
_entity.pdbx_description
1 polymer ?
#
loop_
_entity_poly.entity_id
_entity_poly.type
_entity_poly.pdbx_seq_one_letter_code
_entity_poly.pdbx_strand_id
1 'polypeptide(L)'
;MNNFDNIFADYMNSYKATSGFKDNLKMEIYLRKAEYEECLNKMYANYMHGCTLQIVAYNEQIGDIKSAGLKVLRNSSGKHKIIIK
;
A
#
# COMPACT_ATOMS: atom_id res chain seq x y z
N MET A 1 24.95 -9.96 -12.40
CA MET A 1 23.65 -9.67 -11.75
C MET A 1 23.20 -10.93 -11.03
N ASN A 2 23.02 -10.84 -9.72
CA ASN A 2 23.08 -11.95 -8.79
C ASN A 2 21.82 -12.84 -8.82
N ASN A 3 21.99 -14.13 -9.12
CA ASN A 3 20.91 -15.12 -9.02
C ASN A 3 20.31 -15.23 -7.60
N PHE A 4 21.08 -14.91 -6.56
CA PHE A 4 20.63 -14.96 -5.16
C PHE A 4 19.62 -13.86 -4.80
N ASP A 5 19.78 -12.64 -5.33
CA ASP A 5 18.85 -11.54 -5.09
C ASP A 5 17.47 -11.85 -5.69
N ASN A 6 17.43 -12.54 -6.84
CA ASN A 6 16.18 -12.98 -7.47
C ASN A 6 15.47 -14.08 -6.65
N ILE A 7 16.20 -15.06 -6.11
CA ILE A 7 15.59 -16.14 -5.31
C ILE A 7 14.98 -15.60 -4.02
N PHE A 8 15.68 -14.69 -3.32
CA PHE A 8 15.15 -14.05 -2.12
C PHE A 8 13.96 -13.13 -2.44
N ALA A 9 14.02 -12.39 -3.55
CA ALA A 9 12.90 -11.57 -4.01
C ALA A 9 11.67 -12.43 -4.34
N ASP A 10 11.85 -13.56 -5.03
CA ASP A 10 10.77 -14.49 -5.39
C ASP A 10 10.18 -15.20 -4.16
N TYR A 11 11.04 -15.58 -3.20
CA TYR A 11 10.58 -16.13 -1.92
C TYR A 11 9.77 -15.10 -1.12
N MET A 12 10.24 -13.87 -1.03
CA MET A 12 9.50 -12.80 -0.33
C MET A 12 8.21 -12.45 -1.05
N ASN A 13 8.20 -12.44 -2.39
CA ASN A 13 6.99 -12.20 -3.18
C ASN A 13 5.97 -13.34 -3.01
N SER A 14 6.41 -14.59 -2.97
CA SER A 14 5.53 -15.74 -2.71
C SER A 14 5.02 -15.76 -1.26
N TYR A 15 5.83 -15.39 -0.28
CA TYR A 15 5.39 -15.21 1.11
C TYR A 15 4.34 -14.09 1.23
N LYS A 16 4.58 -12.93 0.60
CA LYS A 16 3.57 -11.83 0.51
C LYS A 16 2.28 -12.27 -0.20
N ALA A 17 2.37 -13.27 -1.08
CA ALA A 17 1.21 -13.82 -1.78
C ALA A 17 0.37 -14.78 -0.91
N THR A 18 0.90 -15.31 0.20
CA THR A 18 0.17 -16.22 1.10
C THR A 18 -1.06 -15.55 1.73
N SER A 19 -2.09 -16.35 2.00
CA SER A 19 -3.32 -15.88 2.65
C SER A 19 -3.04 -15.30 4.04
N GLY A 20 -2.23 -15.98 4.86
CA GLY A 20 -1.92 -15.53 6.21
C GLY A 20 -1.25 -14.16 6.28
N PHE A 21 -0.32 -13.86 5.35
CA PHE A 21 0.29 -12.52 5.28
C PHE A 21 -0.74 -11.46 4.92
N LYS A 22 -1.58 -11.72 3.91
CA LYS A 22 -2.63 -10.79 3.48
C LYS A 22 -3.68 -10.56 4.56
N ASP A 23 -4.07 -11.60 5.29
CA ASP A 23 -5.07 -11.51 6.35
C ASP A 23 -4.54 -10.72 7.56
N ASN A 24 -3.28 -10.94 7.94
CA ASN A 24 -2.63 -10.15 8.99
C ASN A 24 -2.49 -8.68 8.60
N LEU A 25 -2.04 -8.41 7.37
CA LEU A 25 -1.92 -7.04 6.84
C LEU A 25 -3.31 -6.36 6.77
N LYS A 26 -4.34 -7.09 6.35
CA LYS A 26 -5.72 -6.62 6.32
C LYS A 26 -6.22 -6.25 7.72
N MET A 27 -5.94 -7.07 8.72
CA MET A 27 -6.27 -6.79 10.12
C MET A 27 -5.53 -5.57 10.66
N GLU A 28 -4.24 -5.43 10.36
CA GLU A 28 -3.44 -4.28 10.78
C GLU A 28 -3.98 -2.97 10.17
N ILE A 29 -4.23 -2.96 8.86
CA ILE A 29 -4.80 -1.80 8.17
C ILE A 29 -6.20 -1.48 8.72
N TYR A 30 -6.98 -2.49 9.10
CA TYR A 30 -8.30 -2.26 9.69
C TYR A 30 -8.21 -1.61 11.07
N LEU A 31 -7.34 -2.10 11.94
CA LEU A 31 -7.14 -1.56 13.29
C LEU A 31 -6.58 -0.14 13.27
N ARG A 32 -5.64 0.14 12.36
CA ARG A 32 -4.96 1.45 12.21
C ARG A 32 -5.48 2.25 11.02
N LYS A 33 -6.72 2.01 10.62
CA LYS A 33 -7.32 2.57 9.39
C LYS A 33 -7.18 4.09 9.28
N ALA A 34 -7.49 4.81 10.37
CA ALA A 34 -7.43 6.26 10.38
C ALA A 34 -6.02 6.79 10.07
N GLU A 35 -4.99 6.11 10.58
CA GLU A 35 -3.60 6.49 10.36
C GLU A 35 -3.17 6.23 8.91
N TYR A 36 -3.58 5.11 8.33
CA TYR A 36 -3.34 4.82 6.92
C TYR A 36 -4.04 5.83 6.00
N GLU A 37 -5.28 6.21 6.30
CA GLU A 37 -6.01 7.24 5.54
C GLU A 37 -5.33 8.61 5.64
N GLU A 38 -4.88 9.01 6.84
CA GLU A 38 -4.14 10.26 7.03
C GLU A 38 -2.78 10.24 6.30
N CYS A 39 -2.07 9.12 6.34
CA CYS A 39 -0.81 8.93 5.62
C CYS A 39 -1.01 9.12 4.11
N LEU A 40 -2.02 8.45 3.52
CA LEU A 40 -2.36 8.60 2.11
C LEU A 40 -2.73 10.06 1.75
N ASN A 41 -3.42 10.78 2.65
CA ASN A 41 -3.74 12.19 2.44
C ASN A 41 -2.48 13.06 2.38
N LYS A 42 -1.55 12.86 3.31
CA LYS A 42 -0.27 13.58 3.35
C LYS A 42 0.57 13.28 2.11
N MET A 43 0.67 12.01 1.72
CA MET A 43 1.39 11.60 0.53
C MET A 43 0.78 12.19 -0.74
N TYR A 44 -0.54 12.24 -0.84
CA TYR A 44 -1.22 12.82 -1.98
C TYR A 44 -1.07 14.35 -2.05
N ALA A 45 -1.06 15.04 -0.91
CA ALA A 45 -0.71 16.46 -0.88
C ALA A 45 0.69 16.68 -1.46
N ASN A 46 1.66 15.83 -1.10
CA ASN A 46 3.01 15.92 -1.63
C ASN A 46 3.11 15.47 -3.10
N TYR A 47 2.34 14.45 -3.52
CA TYR A 47 2.19 14.00 -4.90
C TYR A 47 1.79 15.18 -5.82
N MET A 48 0.86 16.03 -5.35
CA MET A 48 0.40 17.20 -6.10
C MET A 48 1.48 18.24 -6.36
N HIS A 49 2.57 18.23 -5.61
CA HIS A 49 3.73 19.09 -5.83
C HIS A 49 4.73 18.52 -6.85
N GLY A 50 4.46 17.36 -7.45
CA GLY A 50 5.22 16.84 -8.59
C GLY A 50 6.53 16.14 -8.26
N CYS A 51 6.75 15.73 -7.01
CA CYS A 51 7.96 15.01 -6.62
C CYS A 51 7.89 13.53 -7.06
N THR A 52 8.71 13.13 -8.04
CA THR A 52 8.70 11.78 -8.64
C THR A 52 8.87 10.64 -7.63
N LEU A 53 9.75 10.80 -6.64
CA LEU A 53 9.96 9.77 -5.61
C LEU A 53 8.71 9.56 -4.75
N GLN A 54 7.96 10.62 -4.47
CA GLN A 54 6.74 10.54 -3.68
C GLN A 54 5.56 9.99 -4.47
N ILE A 55 5.55 10.20 -5.80
CA ILE A 55 4.61 9.54 -6.72
C ILE A 55 4.77 8.02 -6.68
N VAL A 56 6.01 7.53 -6.71
CA VAL A 56 6.32 6.09 -6.62
C VAL A 56 5.87 5.53 -5.27
N ALA A 57 6.31 6.14 -4.16
CA ALA A 57 5.96 5.69 -2.83
C ALA A 57 4.44 5.67 -2.57
N TYR A 58 3.71 6.67 -3.06
CA TYR A 58 2.25 6.72 -2.95
C TYR A 58 1.58 5.56 -3.70
N ASN A 59 2.06 5.24 -4.90
CA ASN A 59 1.52 4.13 -5.68
C ASN A 59 1.86 2.76 -5.07
N GLU A 60 3.05 2.60 -4.51
CA GLU A 60 3.44 1.40 -3.75
C GLU A 60 2.51 1.18 -2.56
N GLN A 61 2.27 2.21 -1.75
CA GLN A 61 1.41 2.08 -0.57
C GLN A 61 -0.06 1.78 -0.94
N ILE A 62 -0.55 2.34 -2.05
CA ILE A 62 -1.87 1.94 -2.61
C ILE A 62 -1.86 0.48 -3.05
N GLY A 63 -0.78 0.02 -3.68
CA GLY A 63 -0.58 -1.36 -4.12
C GLY A 63 -0.65 -2.33 -2.94
N ASP A 64 0.06 -2.05 -1.86
CA ASP A 64 0.08 -2.87 -0.65
C ASP A 64 -1.32 -3.02 -0.03
N ILE A 65 -2.05 -1.91 0.11
CA ILE A 65 -3.42 -1.94 0.65
C ILE A 65 -4.35 -2.77 -0.25
N LYS A 66 -4.22 -2.63 -1.57
CA LYS A 66 -5.00 -3.43 -2.53
C LYS A 66 -4.62 -4.91 -2.49
N SER A 67 -3.34 -5.22 -2.28
CA SER A 67 -2.84 -6.59 -2.18
C SER A 67 -3.41 -7.34 -0.96
N ALA A 68 -3.71 -6.61 0.12
CA ALA A 68 -4.43 -7.09 1.31
C ALA A 68 -5.95 -7.29 1.07
N GLY A 69 -6.44 -7.08 -0.15
CA GLY A 69 -7.85 -7.25 -0.50
C GLY A 69 -8.74 -6.09 -0.04
N LEU A 70 -8.16 -4.92 0.26
CA LEU A 70 -8.89 -3.70 0.62
C LEU A 70 -9.04 -2.78 -0.59
N LYS A 71 -10.05 -1.91 -0.56
CA LYS A 71 -10.29 -0.91 -1.61
C LYS A 71 -9.97 0.49 -1.07
N VAL A 72 -9.15 1.22 -1.81
CA VAL A 72 -8.83 2.62 -1.54
C VAL A 72 -9.71 3.50 -2.42
N LEU A 73 -10.50 4.37 -1.80
CA LEU A 73 -11.27 5.42 -2.45
C LEU A 73 -10.60 6.76 -2.22
N ARG A 74 -10.70 7.68 -3.18
CA ARG A 74 -10.22 9.06 -3.06
C ARG A 74 -11.29 10.02 -3.56
N ASN A 75 -11.51 11.12 -2.85
CA ASN A 75 -12.43 12.18 -3.30
C ASN A 75 -11.71 13.28 -4.11
N SER A 76 -12.48 14.22 -4.65
CA SER A 76 -11.96 15.36 -5.42
C SER A 76 -11.04 16.28 -4.60
N SER A 77 -11.20 16.33 -3.27
CA SER A 77 -10.34 17.08 -2.36
C SER A 77 -9.05 16.33 -1.98
N GLY A 78 -8.79 15.14 -2.53
CA GLY A 78 -7.60 14.35 -2.24
C GLY A 78 -7.62 13.56 -0.93
N LYS A 79 -8.80 13.46 -0.27
CA LYS A 79 -8.97 12.64 0.93
C LYS A 79 -9.23 11.19 0.57
N HIS A 80 -8.61 10.28 1.32
CA HIS A 80 -8.65 8.84 1.11
C HIS A 80 -9.58 8.17 2.11
N LYS A 81 -10.22 7.09 1.68
CA LYS A 81 -11.00 6.19 2.53
C LYS A 81 -10.70 4.74 2.16
N ILE A 82 -10.34 3.93 3.16
CA ILE A 82 -10.08 2.50 2.98
C ILE A 82 -11.34 1.73 3.38
N ILE A 83 -11.80 0.85 2.49
CA ILE A 83 -12.96 0.00 2.74
C ILE A 83 -12.63 -1.46 2.51
N ILE A 84 -13.29 -2.33 3.26
CA ILE A 84 -13.25 -3.77 3.01
C ILE A 84 -14.01 -4.02 1.69
N LYS A 85 -13.39 -4.79 0.79
CA LYS A 85 -14.01 -5.22 -0.46
C LYS A 85 -15.01 -6.33 -0.23
#